data_AF-A0A2H0YDG6-F1
#
_entry.id   AF-A0A2H0YDG6-F1
#
_cell.length_a   1.000
_cell.length_b   1.000
_cell.length_c   1.000
_cell.angle_alpha   90.00
_cell.angle_beta   90.00
_cell.angle_gamma   90.00
#
_symmetry.space_group_name_H-M   'P 1'
#
loop_
_entity.id
_entity.type
_entity.pdbx_description
1 polymer ?
#
loop_
_entity_poly.entity_id
_entity_poly.type
_entity_poly.pdbx_seq_one_letter_code
_entity_poly.pdbx_strand_id
1 'polypeptide(L)'
;MGLIDVISQDDLKRTYKDWIEDAVQKRNHIRESRWTESVAVGSEAFVLQTKEKLGLKVKGRKIIEKEDSFELREPIVSYGTHLAPENTVLSAQNTYYWSLNQ
;
A
#
# COMPACT_ATOMS: atom_id res chain seq x y z
N MET A 1 7.00 31.14 34.82
CA MET A 1 6.65 30.76 33.44
C MET A 1 6.57 29.24 33.38
N GLY A 2 5.43 28.66 33.77
CA GLY A 2 5.18 27.22 33.73
C GLY A 2 3.74 27.01 33.29
N LEU A 3 3.49 27.00 31.97
CA LEU A 3 2.15 26.96 31.38
C LEU A 3 1.48 25.57 31.48
N ILE A 4 2.18 24.58 32.06
CA ILE A 4 1.75 23.18 32.17
C ILE A 4 1.15 22.88 33.55
N ASP A 5 1.33 23.77 34.54
CA ASP A 5 1.02 23.50 35.95
C ASP A 5 -0.47 23.61 36.32
N VAL A 6 -1.36 23.92 35.35
CA VAL A 6 -2.81 24.09 35.57
C VAL A 6 -3.63 23.38 34.49
N ILE A 7 -3.11 22.32 33.87
CA ILE A 7 -3.91 21.49 32.96
C ILE A 7 -4.40 20.30 33.77
N SER A 8 -5.68 20.28 34.09
CA SER A 8 -6.27 19.13 34.77
C SER A 8 -6.15 17.90 33.87
N GLN A 9 -6.16 16.70 34.46
CA GLN A 9 -6.13 15.47 33.68
C GLN A 9 -7.28 15.39 32.67
N ASP A 10 -8.42 16.02 32.98
CA ASP A 10 -9.59 16.08 32.09
C ASP A 10 -9.40 17.06 30.94
N ASP A 11 -8.73 18.19 31.17
CA ASP A 11 -8.36 19.12 30.10
C ASP A 11 -7.38 18.47 29.12
N LEU A 12 -6.39 17.72 29.63
CA LEU A 12 -5.45 16.99 28.78
C LEU A 12 -6.16 15.93 27.92
N LYS A 13 -7.07 15.14 28.53
CA LYS A 13 -7.87 14.15 27.80
C LYS A 13 -8.70 14.81 26.72
N ARG A 14 -9.33 15.94 27.02
CA ARG A 14 -10.14 16.70 26.06
C ARG A 14 -9.29 17.22 24.90
N THR A 15 -8.19 17.90 25.18
CA THR A 15 -7.30 18.42 24.13
C THR A 15 -6.75 17.28 23.24
N TYR A 16 -6.35 16.17 23.85
CA TYR A 16 -5.87 15.02 23.10
C TYR A 16 -6.95 14.39 22.22
N LYS A 17 -8.18 14.28 22.73
CA LYS A 17 -9.35 13.83 21.96
C LYS A 17 -9.61 14.76 20.77
N ASP A 18 -9.65 16.07 21.00
CA ASP A 18 -9.90 17.06 19.95
C ASP A 18 -8.83 16.97 18.85
N TRP A 19 -7.56 16.76 19.19
CA TRP A 19 -6.48 16.55 18.22
C TRP A 19 -6.64 15.26 17.41
N ILE A 20 -7.06 14.16 18.04
CA ILE A 20 -7.33 12.92 17.32
C ILE A 20 -8.49 13.13 16.34
N GLU A 21 -9.60 13.72 16.80
CA GLU A 21 -10.77 13.95 15.96
C GLU A 21 -10.43 14.87 14.78
N ASP A 22 -9.69 15.94 15.01
CA ASP A 22 -9.22 16.86 13.97
C ASP A 22 -8.27 16.16 12.98
N ALA A 23 -7.32 15.37 13.46
CA ALA A 23 -6.40 14.61 12.61
C ALA A 23 -7.13 13.54 11.78
N VAL A 24 -8.15 12.89 12.34
CA VAL A 24 -8.99 11.92 11.63
C VAL A 24 -9.81 12.64 10.56
N GLN A 25 -10.43 13.77 10.86
CA GLN A 25 -11.25 14.52 9.91
C GLN A 25 -10.42 15.17 8.78
N LYS A 26 -9.23 15.67 9.09
CA LYS A 26 -8.36 16.37 8.14
C LYS A 26 -7.53 15.43 7.27
N ARG A 27 -7.32 14.18 7.68
CA ARG A 27 -6.61 13.22 6.82
C ARG A 27 -7.44 12.94 5.59
N ASN A 28 -6.83 13.14 4.43
CA ASN A 28 -7.41 12.72 3.18
C ASN A 28 -7.53 11.18 3.23
N HIS A 29 -8.75 10.65 3.33
CA HIS A 29 -9.05 9.22 3.49
C HIS A 29 -8.76 8.41 2.22
N ILE A 30 -7.74 8.81 1.47
CA ILE A 30 -7.29 8.13 0.27
C ILE A 30 -6.54 6.88 0.69
N ARG A 31 -6.85 5.79 -0.01
CA ARG A 31 -6.12 4.53 0.13
C ARG A 31 -4.64 4.74 -0.15
N GLU A 32 -3.80 4.54 0.86
CA GLU A 32 -2.36 4.45 0.67
C GLU A 32 -1.98 3.02 0.27
N SER A 33 -1.33 2.86 -0.89
CA SER A 33 -0.98 1.55 -1.42
C SER A 33 -0.04 0.76 -0.49
N ARG A 34 0.89 1.44 0.21
CA ARG A 34 1.81 0.80 1.16
C ARG A 34 1.10 0.00 2.25
N TRP A 35 -0.08 0.41 2.69
CA TRP A 35 -0.84 -0.32 3.73
C TRP A 35 -1.69 -1.46 3.18
N THR A 36 -1.95 -1.49 1.87
CA THR A 36 -2.91 -2.43 1.27
C THR A 36 -2.26 -3.40 0.28
N GLU A 37 -1.07 -3.09 -0.23
CA GLU A 37 -0.37 -3.84 -1.28
C GLU A 37 0.99 -4.36 -0.82
N SER A 38 1.44 -3.96 0.37
CA SER A 38 2.70 -4.40 0.97
C SER A 38 2.43 -5.38 2.11
N VAL A 39 3.26 -6.42 2.19
CA VAL A 39 3.22 -7.43 3.26
C VAL A 39 3.86 -6.90 4.54
N ALA A 40 4.84 -6.02 4.40
CA ALA A 40 5.53 -5.35 5.51
C ALA A 40 5.96 -3.95 5.09
N VAL A 41 5.86 -2.99 6.01
CA VAL A 41 6.32 -1.60 5.84
C VAL A 41 7.05 -1.20 7.12
N GLY A 42 8.24 -0.62 7.01
CA GLY A 42 8.98 -0.15 8.19
C GLY A 42 10.47 0.03 7.93
N SER A 43 11.30 -0.23 8.94
CA SER A 43 12.75 -0.21 8.80
C SER A 43 13.24 -1.39 7.95
N GLU A 44 14.40 -1.25 7.32
CA GLU A 44 14.99 -2.30 6.50
C GLU A 44 15.12 -3.62 7.28
N ALA A 45 15.64 -3.55 8.51
CA ALA A 45 15.82 -4.71 9.38
C ALA A 45 14.49 -5.43 9.68
N PHE A 46 13.41 -4.68 9.92
CA PHE A 46 12.09 -5.25 10.15
C PHE A 46 11.57 -5.98 8.90
N VAL A 47 11.74 -5.36 7.73
CA VAL A 47 11.26 -5.89 6.45
C VAL A 47 12.05 -7.14 6.04
N LEU A 48 13.38 -7.13 6.23
CA LEU A 48 14.25 -8.28 6.01
C LEU A 48 13.87 -9.47 6.89
N GLN A 49 13.75 -9.24 8.21
CA GLN A 49 13.34 -10.29 9.14
C GLN A 49 11.95 -10.86 8.80
N THR A 50 11.02 -10.00 8.39
CA THR A 50 9.68 -10.44 7.97
C THR A 50 9.74 -11.30 6.72
N LYS A 51 10.57 -10.93 5.74
CA LYS A 51 10.78 -11.73 4.53
C LYS A 51 11.36 -13.11 4.84
N GLU A 52 12.37 -13.17 5.71
CA GLU A 52 13.01 -14.42 6.14
C GLU A 52 12.03 -15.34 6.87
N LYS A 53 11.24 -14.79 7.80
CA LYS A 53 10.22 -15.55 8.55
C LYS A 53 9.12 -16.11 7.65
N LEU A 54 8.73 -15.36 6.61
CA LEU A 54 7.66 -15.78 5.70
C LEU A 54 8.14 -16.68 4.56
N GLY A 55 9.42 -16.62 4.22
CA GLY A 55 10.06 -17.50 3.24
C GLY A 55 9.30 -17.60 1.93
N LEU A 56 8.86 -18.81 1.58
CA LEU A 56 8.15 -19.09 0.33
C LEU A 56 6.79 -18.37 0.20
N LYS A 57 6.16 -17.97 1.31
CA LYS A 57 4.85 -17.28 1.27
C LYS A 57 4.93 -15.90 0.61
N VAL A 58 6.11 -15.30 0.62
CA VAL A 58 6.37 -13.98 0.01
C VAL A 58 7.19 -14.08 -1.26
N LYS A 59 7.28 -15.27 -1.88
CA LYS A 59 7.94 -15.45 -3.17
C LYS A 59 7.37 -14.47 -4.21
N GLY A 60 8.26 -13.91 -5.03
CA GLY A 60 7.92 -12.89 -6.04
C GLY A 60 7.89 -11.45 -5.51
N ARG A 61 7.80 -11.24 -4.19
CA ARG A 61 7.85 -9.91 -3.58
C ARG A 61 9.29 -9.47 -3.34
N LYS A 62 9.55 -8.18 -3.54
CA LYS A 62 10.84 -7.53 -3.36
C LYS A 62 10.76 -6.49 -2.24
N ILE A 63 11.91 -6.23 -1.64
CA ILE A 63 12.07 -5.09 -0.73
C ILE A 63 12.30 -3.87 -1.62
N ILE A 64 11.46 -2.85 -1.45
CA ILE A 64 11.49 -1.59 -2.19
C ILE A 64 11.75 -0.49 -1.18
N GLU A 65 12.79 0.29 -1.40
CA GLU A 65 13.08 1.50 -0.63
C GLU A 65 12.18 2.65 -1.10
N LYS A 66 11.63 3.39 -0.14
CA LYS A 66 10.84 4.62 -0.30
C LYS A 66 11.44 5.69 0.60
N GLU A 67 10.99 6.93 0.37
CA GLU A 67 11.50 8.13 1.04
C GLU A 67 11.67 7.98 2.57
N ASP A 68 10.69 7.35 3.23
CA ASP A 68 10.66 7.23 4.69
C ASP A 68 10.69 5.78 5.21
N SER A 69 10.68 4.78 4.33
CA SER A 69 10.49 3.38 4.74
C SER A 69 10.88 2.36 3.68
N PHE A 70 11.00 1.11 4.11
CA PHE A 70 11.14 -0.06 3.24
C PHE A 70 9.82 -0.80 3.17
N GLU A 71 9.49 -1.32 1.99
CA GLU A 71 8.26 -2.07 1.73
C GLU A 71 8.57 -3.45 1.14
N LEU A 72 8.01 -4.53 1.72
CA LEU A 72 8.00 -5.85 1.09
C LEU A 72 6.74 -6.02 0.26
N ARG A 73 6.83 -5.85 -1.05
CA ARG A 73 5.67 -5.89 -1.95
C ARG A 73 6.00 -6.43 -3.33
N GLU A 74 4.97 -6.66 -4.12
CA GLU A 74 5.15 -7.04 -5.53
C GLU A 74 5.71 -5.84 -6.34
N PRO A 75 6.66 -6.08 -7.26
CA PRO A 75 7.12 -5.04 -8.17
C PRO A 75 5.96 -4.53 -9.04
N ILE A 76 5.83 -3.21 -9.17
CA ILE A 76 4.85 -2.62 -10.07
C ILE A 76 5.40 -2.76 -11.49
N VAL A 77 4.88 -3.72 -12.25
CA VAL A 77 5.19 -3.90 -13.67
C VAL A 77 3.90 -3.67 -14.46
N SER A 78 3.97 -2.79 -15.46
CA SER A 78 2.84 -2.60 -16.37
C SER A 78 2.62 -3.89 -17.18
N TYR A 79 1.37 -4.36 -17.22
CA TYR A 79 0.98 -5.53 -17.99
C TYR A 79 1.39 -5.40 -19.48
N GLY A 80 1.32 -4.19 -20.04
CA GLY A 80 1.61 -3.93 -21.45
C GLY A 80 3.09 -4.06 -21.83
N THR A 81 4.03 -3.77 -20.92
CA THR A 81 5.46 -3.79 -21.24
C THR A 81 6.05 -5.20 -21.23
N HIS A 82 5.43 -6.14 -20.50
CA HIS A 82 5.93 -7.52 -20.37
C HIS A 82 5.43 -8.44 -21.50
N LEU A 83 4.28 -8.11 -22.11
CA LEU A 83 3.58 -8.97 -23.06
C LEU A 83 3.44 -8.38 -24.46
N ALA A 84 4.12 -7.27 -24.77
CA ALA A 84 4.03 -6.62 -26.08
C ALA A 84 4.29 -7.57 -27.29
N PRO A 85 5.23 -8.54 -27.22
CA PRO A 85 5.42 -9.51 -28.30
C PRO A 85 4.36 -10.63 -28.31
N GLU A 86 3.73 -10.93 -27.17
CA GLU A 86 2.76 -12.03 -27.02
C GLU A 86 1.32 -11.58 -27.32
N ASN A 87 1.02 -10.30 -27.12
CA ASN A 87 -0.26 -9.66 -27.44
C ASN A 87 -0.26 -9.07 -28.86
N THR A 88 0.16 -9.85 -29.85
CA THR A 88 -0.07 -9.49 -31.26
C THR A 88 -1.57 -9.52 -31.59
N VAL A 89 -1.96 -8.93 -32.73
CA VAL A 89 -3.34 -8.99 -33.23
C VAL A 89 -3.79 -10.44 -33.22
N LEU A 90 -4.91 -10.72 -32.54
CA LEU A 90 -5.51 -12.06 -32.46
C LEU A 90 -5.53 -12.67 -33.87
N SER A 91 -4.97 -13.88 -34.01
CA SER A 91 -4.96 -14.59 -35.29
C SER A 91 -6.37 -14.64 -35.87
N ALA A 92 -6.53 -14.44 -37.19
CA ALA A 92 -7.83 -14.40 -37.84
C ALA A 92 -8.73 -15.62 -37.52
N GLN A 93 -8.14 -16.76 -37.15
CA GLN A 93 -8.81 -17.98 -36.67
C GLN A 93 -9.66 -17.81 -35.41
N ASN A 94 -9.44 -16.78 -34.58
CA ASN A 94 -10.20 -16.51 -33.35
C ASN A 94 -11.29 -15.43 -33.52
N THR A 95 -11.53 -14.96 -34.74
CA THR A 95 -12.57 -13.96 -35.04
C THR A 95 -13.94 -14.63 -35.13
N TYR A 96 -14.56 -14.93 -34.00
CA TYR A 96 -15.98 -15.30 -33.97
C TYR A 96 -16.84 -14.04 -33.89
N TYR A 97 -17.74 -13.87 -34.86
CA TYR A 97 -18.74 -12.79 -34.86
C TYR A 97 -19.79 -13.07 -33.78
N TRP A 98 -19.80 -12.27 -32.71
CA TRP A 98 -20.77 -12.37 -31.61
C TRP A 98 -22.21 -11.95 -31.97
N SER A 99 -22.50 -11.61 -33.24
CA SER A 99 -23.77 -11.04 -33.68
C SER A 99 -24.65 -11.98 -34.52
N LEU A 100 -24.57 -13.30 -34.31
CA LEU A 100 -25.49 -14.28 -34.92
C LEU A 100 -26.12 -15.17 -33.86
N ASN A 101 -26.81 -14.55 -32.89
CA ASN A 101 -27.86 -15.23 -32.12
C ASN A 101 -29.05 -14.28 -32.05
N GLN A 102 -30.09 -14.64 -32.81
CA GLN A 102 -31.42 -14.02 -32.83
C GLN A 102 -32.17 -14.26 -31.52
#